data_AF-Q8ED21-F1
#
_entry.id   AF-Q8ED21-F1
#
_cell.length_a   1.000
_cell.length_b   1.000
_cell.length_c   1.000
_cell.angle_alpha   90.00
_cell.angle_beta   90.00
_cell.angle_gamma   90.00
#
_symmetry.space_group_name_H-M   'P 1'
#
loop_
_entity.id
_entity.type
_entity.pdbx_description
1 polymer ?
#
loop_
_entity_poly.entity_id
_entity_poly.type
_entity_poly.pdbx_seq_one_letter_code
_entity_poly.pdbx_strand_id
1 'polypeptide(L)'
;MEMFYEEVTAGDNGAQTLPEKVIKQRPYAVSLYDVLRVARIHAANPAMHHVIDKFIELYAVTLQWDWFEQYQAWIARKADAELNAPALTIDEQDQQAIEQPLFAEPEPVRPELKTIEQYRAEILIDGISIDEYLFRTQRAAAVNSITVEVDGLVFDGDEQSQRRMLAAIHASEDAGINSTIWRLADNTETAVTVDQIRQAHSLAIIEQGKLWTKGAADA
;
A
#
# COMPACT_ATOMS: atom_id res chain seq x y z
N MET A 1 15.73 -17.28 -18.80
CA MET A 1 15.16 -18.49 -18.17
C MET A 1 16.33 -19.21 -17.52
N GLU A 2 16.55 -18.92 -16.25
CA GLU A 2 17.75 -19.32 -15.51
C GLU A 2 17.37 -20.44 -14.52
N MET A 3 18.20 -21.47 -14.42
CA MET A 3 17.87 -22.76 -13.81
C MET A 3 18.61 -22.98 -12.49
N PHE A 4 17.91 -23.45 -11.45
CA PHE A 4 18.43 -23.65 -10.09
C PHE A 4 18.51 -25.15 -9.70
N TYR A 5 19.39 -25.48 -8.75
CA TYR A 5 19.64 -26.83 -8.19
C TYR A 5 19.67 -26.80 -6.65
N GLU A 6 19.16 -27.85 -5.99
CA GLU A 6 19.31 -28.11 -4.54
C GLU A 6 19.36 -29.64 -4.32
N GLU A 7 20.34 -30.14 -3.56
CA GLU A 7 20.51 -31.57 -3.28
C GLU A 7 19.68 -32.00 -2.06
N VAL A 8 18.82 -33.01 -2.22
CA VAL A 8 18.09 -33.66 -1.13
C VAL A 8 18.74 -35.01 -0.84
N THR A 9 19.20 -35.21 0.40
CA THR A 9 19.74 -36.48 0.88
C THR A 9 18.61 -37.49 1.12
N ALA A 10 18.45 -38.44 0.20
CA ALA A 10 17.60 -39.61 0.40
C ALA A 10 18.40 -40.76 1.00
N GLY A 11 17.83 -41.38 2.04
CA GLY A 11 18.37 -42.57 2.69
C GLY A 11 18.52 -43.76 1.74
N ASP A 12 19.59 -44.49 2.02
CA ASP A 12 20.10 -45.73 1.43
C ASP A 12 19.04 -46.66 0.82
N ASN A 13 19.14 -46.89 -0.50
CA ASN A 13 19.00 -48.20 -1.17
C ASN A 13 19.13 -48.06 -2.71
N GLY A 14 20.25 -48.53 -3.26
CA GLY A 14 20.24 -49.44 -4.42
C GLY A 14 19.57 -49.03 -5.74
N ALA A 15 19.58 -47.76 -6.13
CA ALA A 15 19.55 -47.31 -7.52
C ALA A 15 19.89 -45.82 -7.48
N GLN A 16 20.92 -45.39 -8.19
CA GLN A 16 21.20 -43.95 -8.33
C GLN A 16 20.15 -43.34 -9.26
N THR A 17 18.92 -43.18 -8.76
CA THR A 17 17.99 -42.18 -9.26
C THR A 17 18.61 -40.83 -8.93
N LEU A 18 19.17 -40.19 -9.96
CA LEU A 18 19.61 -38.80 -9.89
C LEU A 18 18.52 -37.97 -9.17
N PRO A 19 18.87 -37.12 -8.19
CA PRO A 19 17.89 -36.32 -7.48
C PRO A 19 17.07 -35.55 -8.51
N GLU A 20 15.76 -35.78 -8.48
CA GLU A 20 14.82 -35.19 -9.42
C GLU A 20 14.95 -33.66 -9.31
N LYS A 21 15.27 -33.01 -10.42
CA LYS A 21 15.56 -31.57 -10.47
C LYS A 21 14.28 -30.80 -10.16
N VAL A 22 14.07 -30.43 -8.89
CA VAL A 22 12.91 -29.62 -8.48
C VAL A 22 13.12 -28.19 -8.98
N ILE A 23 12.51 -27.87 -10.13
CA ILE A 23 12.47 -26.52 -10.66
C ILE A 23 11.52 -25.70 -9.78
N LYS A 24 12.07 -24.99 -8.77
CA LYS A 24 11.30 -23.99 -8.03
C LYS A 24 11.12 -22.77 -8.93
N GLN A 25 9.96 -22.66 -9.57
CA GLN A 25 9.62 -21.47 -10.34
C GLN A 25 9.45 -20.28 -9.39
N ARG A 26 9.98 -19.12 -9.79
CA ARG A 26 9.73 -17.86 -9.07
C ARG A 26 8.22 -17.65 -8.99
N PRO A 27 7.64 -17.47 -7.78
CA PRO A 27 6.23 -17.19 -7.65
C PRO A 27 5.89 -15.83 -8.27
N TYR A 28 4.61 -15.62 -8.53
CA TYR A 28 4.12 -14.32 -9.00
C TYR A 28 4.59 -13.21 -8.03
N ALA A 29 5.27 -12.21 -8.58
CA ALA A 29 5.93 -11.15 -7.84
C ALA A 29 5.32 -9.79 -8.22
N VAL A 30 5.29 -8.85 -7.27
CA VAL A 30 4.82 -7.48 -7.50
C VAL A 30 5.85 -6.49 -6.99
N SER A 31 5.96 -5.36 -7.68
CA SER A 31 6.88 -4.29 -7.28
C SER A 31 6.27 -3.39 -6.20
N LEU A 32 7.11 -2.60 -5.52
CA LEU A 32 6.63 -1.54 -4.63
C LEU A 32 5.68 -0.57 -5.37
N TYR A 33 5.98 -0.28 -6.65
CA TYR A 33 5.13 0.57 -7.47
C TYR A 33 3.70 0.01 -7.59
N ASP A 34 3.55 -1.31 -7.73
CA ASP A 34 2.24 -1.96 -7.83
C ASP A 34 1.47 -1.84 -6.51
N VAL A 35 2.13 -2.01 -5.37
CA VAL A 35 1.55 -1.79 -4.03
C VAL A 35 1.02 -0.37 -3.92
N LEU A 36 1.86 0.63 -4.23
CA LEU A 36 1.49 2.04 -4.17
C LEU A 36 0.34 2.37 -5.12
N ARG A 37 0.32 1.76 -6.31
CA ARG A 37 -0.75 1.95 -7.30
C ARG A 37 -2.07 1.39 -6.80
N VAL A 38 -2.09 0.15 -6.32
CA VAL A 38 -3.30 -0.51 -5.81
C VAL A 38 -3.84 0.21 -4.58
N ALA A 39 -2.96 0.65 -3.68
CA ALA A 39 -3.34 1.46 -2.53
C ALA A 39 -4.05 2.75 -2.97
N ARG A 40 -3.50 3.49 -3.96
CA ARG A 40 -4.15 4.71 -4.48
C ARG A 40 -5.50 4.44 -5.13
N ILE A 41 -5.64 3.35 -5.90
CA ILE A 41 -6.89 3.01 -6.59
C ILE A 41 -8.00 2.67 -5.58
N HIS A 42 -7.67 1.93 -4.53
CA HIS A 42 -8.64 1.38 -3.59
C HIS A 42 -8.77 2.15 -2.28
N ALA A 43 -8.04 3.26 -2.11
CA ALA A 43 -7.98 3.99 -0.85
C ALA A 43 -9.36 4.40 -0.32
N ALA A 44 -10.23 4.93 -1.20
CA ALA A 44 -11.59 5.35 -0.84
C ALA A 44 -12.56 4.19 -0.54
N ASN A 45 -12.21 2.93 -0.84
CA ASN A 45 -13.10 1.78 -0.70
C ASN A 45 -12.56 0.79 0.37
N PRO A 46 -13.06 0.86 1.62
CA PRO A 46 -12.65 -0.04 2.70
C PRO A 46 -12.79 -1.53 2.36
N ALA A 47 -13.80 -1.91 1.57
CA ALA A 47 -14.03 -3.31 1.21
C ALA A 47 -12.89 -3.88 0.35
N MET A 48 -12.11 -3.03 -0.32
CA MET A 48 -10.99 -3.43 -1.18
C MET A 48 -9.64 -3.41 -0.46
N HIS A 49 -9.57 -3.04 0.82
CA HIS A 49 -8.31 -2.96 1.55
C HIS A 49 -7.57 -4.29 1.67
N HIS A 50 -8.30 -5.41 1.71
CA HIS A 50 -7.72 -6.74 1.66
C HIS A 50 -6.90 -7.00 0.39
N VAL A 51 -7.23 -6.34 -0.73
CA VAL A 51 -6.46 -6.42 -1.98
C VAL A 51 -5.10 -5.76 -1.79
N ILE A 52 -5.05 -4.62 -1.09
CA ILE A 52 -3.80 -3.92 -0.77
C ILE A 52 -2.90 -4.84 0.05
N ASP A 53 -3.46 -5.54 1.05
CA ASP A 53 -2.72 -6.51 1.87
C ASP A 53 -2.15 -7.65 1.04
N LYS A 54 -2.90 -8.17 0.07
CA LYS A 54 -2.38 -9.19 -0.87
C LYS A 54 -1.22 -8.68 -1.71
N PHE A 55 -1.25 -7.42 -2.14
CA PHE A 55 -0.12 -6.84 -2.86
C PHE A 55 1.10 -6.66 -1.94
N ILE A 56 0.89 -6.29 -0.67
CA ILE A 56 1.97 -6.22 0.32
C ILE A 56 2.60 -7.61 0.55
N GLU A 57 1.78 -8.65 0.71
CA GLU A 57 2.25 -10.04 0.84
C GLU A 57 3.11 -10.46 -0.36
N LEU A 58 2.64 -10.20 -1.58
CA LEU A 58 3.38 -10.53 -2.81
C LEU A 58 4.67 -9.72 -2.94
N TYR A 59 4.68 -8.46 -2.49
CA TYR A 59 5.89 -7.64 -2.45
C TYR A 59 6.91 -8.19 -1.45
N ALA A 60 6.46 -8.60 -0.25
CA ALA A 60 7.33 -9.23 0.74
C ALA A 60 7.97 -10.52 0.21
N VAL A 61 7.19 -11.35 -0.51
CA VAL A 61 7.70 -12.53 -1.21
C VAL A 61 8.76 -12.14 -2.24
N THR A 62 8.53 -11.06 -2.99
CA THR A 62 9.47 -10.56 -4.00
C THR A 62 10.83 -10.22 -3.38
N LEU A 63 10.85 -9.52 -2.23
CA LEU A 63 12.09 -9.19 -1.53
C LEU A 63 12.88 -10.44 -1.08
N GLN A 64 12.18 -11.46 -0.58
CA GLN A 64 12.84 -12.71 -0.17
C GLN A 64 13.43 -13.46 -1.36
N TRP A 65 12.74 -13.47 -2.51
CA TRP A 65 13.25 -14.10 -3.73
C TRP A 65 14.43 -13.34 -4.35
N ASP A 66 14.37 -12.01 -4.39
CA ASP A 66 15.48 -11.20 -4.90
C ASP A 66 16.74 -11.40 -4.05
N TRP A 67 16.60 -11.52 -2.73
CA TRP A 67 17.72 -11.90 -1.86
C TRP A 67 18.21 -13.32 -2.14
N PHE A 68 17.31 -14.29 -2.27
CA PHE A 68 17.69 -15.68 -2.53
C PHE A 68 18.49 -15.82 -3.83
N GLU A 69 18.07 -15.14 -4.91
CA GLU A 69 18.80 -15.10 -6.18
C GLU A 69 20.21 -14.52 -6.00
N GLN A 70 20.35 -13.41 -5.26
CA GLN A 70 21.66 -12.82 -4.94
C GLN A 70 22.53 -13.75 -4.11
N TYR A 71 21.94 -14.43 -3.13
CA TYR A 71 22.64 -15.37 -2.26
C TYR A 71 23.17 -16.58 -3.04
N GLN A 72 22.36 -17.15 -3.93
CA GLN A 72 22.79 -18.25 -4.81
C GLN A 72 23.94 -17.82 -5.74
N ALA A 73 23.84 -16.64 -6.33
CA ALA A 73 24.92 -16.09 -7.17
C ALA A 73 26.20 -15.82 -6.36
N TRP A 74 26.07 -15.45 -5.08
CA TRP A 74 27.19 -15.29 -4.17
C TRP A 74 27.86 -16.64 -3.85
N ILE A 75 27.08 -17.69 -3.53
CA ILE A 75 27.61 -19.04 -3.30
C ILE A 75 28.38 -19.54 -4.52
N ALA A 76 27.81 -19.39 -5.73
CA ALA A 76 28.45 -19.84 -6.96
C ALA A 76 29.80 -19.15 -7.20
N ARG A 77 29.88 -17.83 -6.98
CA ARG A 77 31.13 -17.07 -7.13
C ARG A 77 32.16 -17.42 -6.07
N LYS A 78 31.72 -17.66 -4.83
CA LYS A 78 32.59 -18.14 -3.75
C LYS A 78 33.18 -19.51 -4.09
N ALA A 79 32.35 -20.45 -4.55
CA ALA A 79 32.79 -21.79 -4.94
C ALA A 79 33.74 -21.76 -6.15
N ASP A 80 33.49 -20.90 -7.14
CA ASP A 80 34.40 -20.72 -8.28
C ASP A 80 35.76 -20.14 -7.86
N ALA A 81 35.76 -19.15 -6.95
CA ALA A 81 37.01 -18.61 -6.39
C ALA A 81 37.79 -19.66 -5.59
N GLU A 82 37.10 -20.52 -4.83
CA GLU A 82 37.67 -21.65 -4.11
C GLU A 82 38.24 -22.73 -5.04
N LEU A 83 37.56 -23.03 -6.15
CA LEU A 83 38.02 -24.00 -7.13
C LEU A 83 39.22 -23.51 -7.95
N ASN A 84 39.24 -22.22 -8.29
CA ASN A 84 40.29 -21.59 -9.08
C ASN A 84 41.45 -21.06 -8.22
N ALA A 85 41.47 -21.41 -6.92
CA ALA A 85 42.55 -21.05 -6.02
C ALA A 85 43.89 -21.63 -6.50
N PRO A 86 45.01 -20.87 -6.44
CA PRO A 86 46.32 -21.46 -6.65
C PRO A 86 46.57 -22.55 -5.60
N ALA A 87 47.15 -23.68 -6.03
CA ALA A 87 47.57 -24.73 -5.11
C ALA A 87 48.74 -24.21 -4.26
N LEU A 88 48.46 -23.96 -2.98
CA LEU A 88 49.45 -23.51 -2.00
C LEU A 88 49.85 -24.67 -1.07
N THR A 89 51.03 -24.57 -0.47
CA THR A 89 51.42 -25.48 0.63
C THR A 89 50.56 -25.22 1.87
N ILE A 90 50.47 -26.18 2.79
CA ILE A 90 49.61 -26.07 3.99
C ILE A 90 49.96 -24.81 4.80
N ASP A 91 51.26 -24.54 4.99
CA ASP A 91 51.74 -23.36 5.73
C ASP A 91 51.35 -22.03 5.03
N GLU A 92 51.33 -22.01 3.70
CA GLU A 92 50.94 -20.84 2.90
C GLU A 92 49.41 -20.65 2.85
N GLN A 93 48.63 -21.73 2.91
CA GLN A 93 47.16 -21.68 3.01
C GLN A 93 46.69 -21.07 4.33
N ASP A 94 47.29 -21.48 5.44
CA ASP A 94 46.99 -20.95 6.77
C ASP A 94 47.30 -19.45 6.85
N GLN A 95 48.42 -19.02 6.25
CA GLN A 95 48.81 -17.62 6.20
C GLN A 95 47.89 -16.79 5.28
N GLN A 96 47.49 -17.34 4.12
CA GLN A 96 46.52 -16.70 3.23
C GLN A 96 45.15 -16.54 3.88
N ALA A 97 44.64 -17.56 4.57
CA ALA A 97 43.34 -17.49 5.25
C ALA A 97 43.28 -16.42 6.34
N ILE A 98 44.42 -16.14 7.00
CA ILE A 98 44.53 -15.12 8.05
C ILE A 98 44.68 -13.71 7.46
N GLU A 99 45.42 -13.56 6.36
CA GLU A 99 45.79 -12.25 5.82
C GLU A 99 44.82 -11.75 4.72
N GLN A 100 44.36 -12.63 3.83
CA GLN A 100 43.51 -12.30 2.69
C GLN A 100 42.58 -13.47 2.33
N PRO A 101 41.30 -13.45 2.76
CA PRO A 101 40.38 -14.52 2.42
C PRO A 101 40.24 -14.64 0.90
N LEU A 102 40.20 -15.89 0.44
CA LEU A 102 40.18 -16.24 -0.97
C LEU A 102 38.98 -15.65 -1.75
N PHE A 103 37.90 -15.34 -1.02
CA PHE A 103 36.73 -14.66 -1.53
C PHE A 103 36.39 -13.48 -0.63
N ALA A 104 36.45 -12.26 -1.18
CA ALA A 104 36.36 -11.02 -0.41
C ALA A 104 34.98 -10.36 -0.44
N GLU A 105 34.05 -10.80 -1.30
CA GLU A 105 32.73 -10.18 -1.37
C GLU A 105 31.87 -10.54 -0.16
N PRO A 106 31.21 -9.56 0.49
CA PRO A 106 30.37 -9.81 1.65
C PRO A 106 29.13 -10.62 1.27
N GLU A 107 28.65 -11.42 2.21
CA GLU A 107 27.41 -12.19 2.07
C GLU A 107 26.20 -11.25 1.90
N PRO A 108 25.30 -11.49 0.94
CA PRO A 108 24.08 -10.71 0.77
C PRO A 108 23.21 -10.73 2.03
N VAL A 109 22.87 -9.54 2.53
CA VAL A 109 22.07 -9.40 3.75
C VAL A 109 20.62 -9.83 3.49
N ARG A 110 20.13 -10.78 4.30
CA ARG A 110 18.74 -11.25 4.22
C ARG A 110 17.77 -10.15 4.66
N PRO A 111 16.72 -9.86 3.86
CA PRO A 111 15.69 -8.92 4.27
C PRO A 111 14.90 -9.47 5.46
N GLU A 112 14.63 -8.61 6.43
CA GLU A 112 13.83 -8.93 7.61
C GLU A 112 12.42 -9.39 7.20
N LEU A 113 11.91 -10.41 7.89
CA LEU A 113 10.53 -10.90 7.72
C LEU A 113 9.59 -9.98 8.50
N LYS A 114 8.90 -9.10 7.78
CA LYS A 114 7.99 -8.13 8.38
C LYS A 114 6.54 -8.58 8.30
N THR A 115 5.75 -8.18 9.29
CA THR A 115 4.30 -8.33 9.26
C THR A 115 3.68 -7.33 8.27
N ILE A 116 2.43 -7.57 7.88
CA ILE A 116 1.69 -6.64 7.01
C ILE A 116 1.56 -5.26 7.68
N GLU A 117 1.33 -5.22 8.99
CA GLU A 117 1.24 -3.98 9.78
C GLU A 117 2.54 -3.18 9.74
N GLN A 118 3.69 -3.86 9.86
CA GLN A 118 4.99 -3.21 9.73
C GLN A 118 5.20 -2.65 8.32
N TYR A 119 4.84 -3.41 7.27
CA TYR A 119 4.89 -2.89 5.91
C TYR A 119 3.96 -1.70 5.69
N ARG A 120 2.74 -1.72 6.25
CA ARG A 120 1.81 -0.59 6.19
C ARG A 120 2.35 0.66 6.86
N ALA A 121 3.10 0.51 7.95
CA ALA A 121 3.76 1.61 8.65
C ALA A 121 4.96 2.17 7.88
N GLU A 122 5.77 1.32 7.25
CA GLU A 122 7.02 1.71 6.59
C GLU A 122 6.84 2.18 5.14
N ILE A 123 5.91 1.60 4.39
CA ILE A 123 5.66 2.00 3.01
C ILE A 123 4.94 3.35 3.01
N LEU A 124 5.58 4.34 2.38
CA LEU A 124 5.06 5.69 2.35
C LEU A 124 4.39 6.01 1.01
N ILE A 125 3.16 6.50 1.07
CA ILE A 125 2.46 7.14 -0.04
C ILE A 125 2.50 8.63 0.22
N ASP A 126 3.16 9.38 -0.66
CA ASP A 126 3.24 10.85 -0.59
C ASP A 126 3.77 11.36 0.78
N GLY A 127 4.65 10.58 1.42
CA GLY A 127 5.30 10.92 2.70
C GLY A 127 4.56 10.47 3.96
N ILE A 128 3.43 9.76 3.84
CA ILE A 128 2.66 9.22 4.97
C ILE A 128 2.47 7.70 4.85
N SER A 129 2.23 7.01 5.97
CA SER A 129 1.99 5.57 5.99
C SER A 129 0.74 5.19 5.18
N ILE A 130 0.67 3.91 4.77
CA ILE A 130 -0.50 3.39 4.06
C ILE A 130 -1.77 3.63 4.88
N ASP A 131 -1.78 3.27 6.16
CA ASP A 131 -2.98 3.39 7.00
C ASP A 131 -3.49 4.83 7.12
N GLU A 132 -2.58 5.79 7.32
CA GLU A 132 -2.94 7.21 7.37
C GLU A 132 -3.47 7.71 6.01
N TYR A 133 -2.85 7.26 4.91
CA TYR A 133 -3.30 7.58 3.56
C TYR A 133 -4.71 7.06 3.29
N LEU A 134 -4.98 5.81 3.65
CA LEU A 134 -6.30 5.19 3.51
C LEU A 134 -7.35 5.94 4.33
N PHE A 135 -7.06 6.22 5.61
CA PHE A 135 -7.97 6.93 6.50
C PHE A 135 -8.34 8.32 5.97
N ARG A 136 -7.34 9.11 5.54
CA ARG A 136 -7.57 10.45 4.97
C ARG A 136 -8.42 10.39 3.72
N THR A 137 -8.15 9.44 2.83
CA THR A 137 -8.85 9.31 1.55
C THR A 137 -10.29 8.85 1.74
N GLN A 138 -10.52 7.89 2.64
CA GLN A 138 -11.87 7.46 3.01
C GLN A 138 -12.69 8.59 3.60
N ARG A 139 -12.11 9.36 4.53
CA ARG A 139 -12.78 10.50 5.13
C ARG A 139 -13.12 11.56 4.08
N ALA A 140 -12.17 11.89 3.20
CA ALA A 140 -12.42 12.84 2.12
C ALA A 140 -13.54 12.36 1.17
N ALA A 141 -13.55 11.08 0.82
CA ALA A 141 -14.62 10.51 0.00
C ALA A 141 -15.98 10.55 0.71
N ALA A 142 -16.02 10.22 2.00
CA ALA A 142 -17.25 10.28 2.80
C ALA A 142 -17.79 11.71 2.90
N VAL A 143 -16.92 12.71 3.10
CA VAL A 143 -17.28 14.13 3.12
C VAL A 143 -17.83 14.57 1.76
N ASN A 144 -17.19 14.17 0.67
CA ASN A 144 -17.65 14.52 -0.68
C ASN A 144 -18.99 13.87 -1.05
N SER A 145 -19.37 12.79 -0.37
CA SER A 145 -20.65 12.10 -0.57
C SER A 145 -21.78 12.56 0.36
N ILE A 146 -21.54 13.56 1.22
CA ILE A 146 -22.59 14.05 2.13
C ILE A 146 -23.73 14.63 1.30
N THR A 147 -24.94 14.15 1.56
CA THR A 147 -26.20 14.72 1.08
C THR A 147 -27.15 14.89 2.24
N VAL A 148 -27.96 15.95 2.23
CA VAL A 148 -28.92 16.24 3.29
C VAL A 148 -30.29 16.54 2.71
N GLU A 149 -31.34 16.09 3.38
CA GLU A 149 -32.72 16.27 2.95
C GLU A 149 -33.40 17.37 3.77
N VAL A 150 -34.06 18.30 3.10
CA VAL A 150 -34.90 19.35 3.70
C VAL A 150 -36.17 19.49 2.86
N ASP A 151 -37.33 19.35 3.49
CA ASP A 151 -38.65 19.47 2.84
C ASP A 151 -38.80 18.60 1.57
N GLY A 152 -38.19 17.41 1.55
CA GLY A 152 -38.21 16.49 0.40
C GLY A 152 -37.24 16.86 -0.72
N LEU A 153 -36.41 17.89 -0.55
CA LEU A 153 -35.34 18.27 -1.46
C LEU A 153 -33.99 17.78 -0.94
N VAL A 154 -33.19 17.18 -1.80
CA VAL A 154 -31.87 16.64 -1.44
C VAL A 154 -30.76 17.59 -1.91
N PHE A 155 -30.01 18.12 -0.95
CA PHE A 155 -28.90 19.05 -1.18
C PHE A 155 -27.56 18.33 -1.06
N ASP A 156 -26.59 18.74 -1.88
CA ASP A 156 -25.19 18.40 -1.67
C ASP A 156 -24.68 19.03 -0.37
N GLY A 157 -24.00 18.27 0.47
CA GLY A 157 -23.49 18.70 1.78
C GLY A 157 -21.96 18.64 1.91
N ASP A 158 -21.25 18.44 0.81
CA ASP A 158 -19.78 18.52 0.77
C ASP A 158 -19.28 19.93 1.15
N GLU A 159 -17.97 20.07 1.41
CA GLU A 159 -17.38 21.34 1.86
C GLU A 159 -17.57 22.51 0.87
N GLN A 160 -17.54 22.25 -0.44
CA GLN A 160 -17.77 23.27 -1.45
C GLN A 160 -19.23 23.69 -1.44
N SER A 161 -20.14 22.73 -1.31
CA SER A 161 -21.58 22.98 -1.22
C SER A 161 -21.94 23.76 0.04
N GLN A 162 -21.34 23.44 1.19
CA GLN A 162 -21.48 24.23 2.42
C GLN A 162 -21.03 25.69 2.23
N ARG A 163 -19.86 25.93 1.61
CA ARG A 163 -19.39 27.29 1.29
C ARG A 163 -20.36 28.03 0.37
N ARG A 164 -20.93 27.35 -0.62
CA ARG A 164 -21.93 27.93 -1.53
C ARG A 164 -23.23 28.27 -0.80
N MET A 165 -23.69 27.41 0.11
CA MET A 165 -24.88 27.66 0.92
C MET A 165 -24.67 28.89 1.80
N LEU A 166 -23.54 28.98 2.49
CA LEU A 166 -23.20 30.14 3.32
C LEU A 166 -23.15 31.43 2.51
N ALA A 167 -22.51 31.41 1.33
CA ALA A 167 -22.47 32.56 0.43
C ALA A 167 -23.88 32.97 -0.06
N ALA A 168 -24.73 31.99 -0.38
CA ALA A 168 -26.10 32.26 -0.81
C ALA A 168 -26.96 32.85 0.32
N ILE A 169 -26.77 32.40 1.56
CA ILE A 169 -27.44 32.97 2.74
C ILE A 169 -27.07 34.44 2.89
N HIS A 170 -25.78 34.77 2.93
CA HIS A 170 -25.32 36.16 3.08
C HIS A 170 -25.77 37.05 1.90
N ALA A 171 -25.62 36.58 0.67
CA ALA A 171 -26.05 37.34 -0.51
C ALA A 171 -27.56 37.60 -0.52
N SER A 172 -28.36 36.66 0.00
CA SER A 172 -29.81 36.81 0.11
C SER A 172 -30.21 37.81 1.19
N GLU A 173 -29.50 37.81 2.31
CA GLU A 173 -29.67 38.80 3.39
C GLU A 173 -29.34 40.21 2.91
N ASP A 174 -28.23 40.39 2.18
CA ASP A 174 -27.83 41.68 1.61
C ASP A 174 -28.81 42.20 0.54
N ALA A 175 -29.35 41.30 -0.30
CA ALA A 175 -30.26 41.64 -1.39
C ALA A 175 -31.74 41.72 -0.96
N GLY A 176 -32.08 41.27 0.25
CA GLY A 176 -33.46 41.21 0.74
C GLY A 176 -34.35 40.22 -0.02
N ILE A 177 -33.77 39.13 -0.56
CA ILE A 177 -34.51 38.08 -1.27
C ILE A 177 -34.70 36.85 -0.37
N ASN A 178 -35.85 36.19 -0.47
CA ASN A 178 -36.19 35.05 0.39
C ASN A 178 -36.11 33.69 -0.32
N SER A 179 -35.82 33.70 -1.62
CA SER A 179 -35.74 32.49 -2.43
C SER A 179 -34.75 32.67 -3.57
N THR A 180 -34.13 31.57 -3.99
CA THR A 180 -33.19 31.53 -5.12
C THR A 180 -33.34 30.23 -5.89
N ILE A 181 -32.89 30.20 -7.15
CA ILE A 181 -32.79 28.96 -7.90
C ILE A 181 -31.54 28.21 -7.41
N TRP A 182 -31.73 26.96 -7.04
CA TRP A 182 -30.67 26.10 -6.53
C TRP A 182 -30.61 24.80 -7.32
N ARG A 183 -29.39 24.32 -7.56
CA ARG A 183 -29.16 22.99 -8.15
C ARG A 183 -28.99 21.96 -7.04
N LEU A 184 -29.91 20.99 -6.98
CA LEU A 184 -29.96 19.91 -6.00
C LEU A 184 -28.94 18.80 -6.34
N ALA A 185 -28.80 17.83 -5.43
CA ALA A 185 -27.84 16.73 -5.55
C ALA A 185 -28.11 15.81 -6.76
N ASP A 186 -29.37 15.73 -7.21
CA ASP A 186 -29.77 15.02 -8.42
C ASP A 186 -29.53 15.82 -9.72
N ASN A 187 -28.87 16.99 -9.59
CA ASN A 187 -28.62 17.97 -10.65
C ASN A 187 -29.87 18.68 -11.21
N THR A 188 -31.02 18.55 -10.57
CA THR A 188 -32.21 19.35 -10.94
C THR A 188 -32.11 20.76 -10.37
N GLU A 189 -32.68 21.73 -11.08
CA GLU A 189 -32.78 23.12 -10.61
C GLU A 189 -34.20 23.38 -10.08
N THR A 190 -34.29 23.86 -8.84
CA THR A 190 -35.57 24.15 -8.18
C THR A 190 -35.47 25.46 -7.39
N ALA A 191 -36.58 26.18 -7.29
CA ALA A 191 -36.67 27.35 -6.41
C ALA A 191 -36.69 26.89 -4.95
N VAL A 192 -35.70 27.32 -4.17
CA VAL A 192 -35.58 27.01 -2.74
C VAL A 192 -35.63 28.28 -1.91
N THR A 193 -36.13 28.17 -0.68
CA THR A 193 -36.12 29.29 0.26
C THR A 193 -34.76 29.42 0.94
N VAL A 194 -34.43 30.64 1.39
CA VAL A 194 -33.20 30.87 2.16
C VAL A 194 -33.21 30.06 3.47
N ASP A 195 -34.38 29.85 4.06
CA ASP A 195 -34.53 29.03 5.26
C ASP A 195 -34.22 27.55 5.01
N GLN A 196 -34.60 27.02 3.84
CA GLN A 196 -34.22 25.66 3.42
C GLN A 196 -32.71 25.52 3.25
N ILE A 197 -32.06 26.51 2.63
CA ILE A 197 -30.59 26.55 2.49
C ILE A 197 -29.92 26.60 3.88
N ARG A 198 -30.46 27.38 4.83
CA ARG A 198 -29.94 27.46 6.20
C ARG A 198 -30.06 26.13 6.94
N GLN A 199 -31.19 25.45 6.81
CA GLN A 199 -31.39 24.12 7.38
C GLN A 199 -30.45 23.09 6.75
N ALA A 200 -30.33 23.06 5.42
CA ALA A 200 -29.43 22.17 4.71
C ALA A 200 -27.98 22.39 5.13
N HIS A 201 -27.53 23.65 5.23
CA HIS A 201 -26.20 23.99 5.71
C HIS A 201 -25.93 23.48 7.13
N SER A 202 -26.89 23.68 8.06
CA SER A 202 -26.77 23.17 9.43
C SER A 202 -26.69 21.65 9.47
N LEU A 203 -27.52 20.95 8.70
CA LEU A 203 -27.50 19.48 8.62
C LEU A 203 -26.17 18.98 8.04
N ALA A 204 -25.66 19.63 7.00
CA ALA A 204 -24.40 19.26 6.36
C ALA A 204 -23.21 19.37 7.34
N ILE A 205 -23.15 20.44 8.14
CA ILE A 205 -22.13 20.60 9.19
C ILE A 205 -22.25 19.48 10.24
N ILE A 206 -23.48 19.12 10.63
CA ILE A 206 -23.71 18.05 11.62
C ILE A 206 -23.25 16.70 11.06
N GLU A 207 -23.63 16.35 9.83
CA GLU A 207 -23.21 15.11 9.18
C GLU A 207 -21.69 15.06 9.00
N GLN A 208 -21.09 16.18 8.60
CA GLN A 208 -19.65 16.31 8.54
C GLN A 208 -19.02 16.06 9.92
N GLY A 209 -19.53 16.70 10.99
CA GLY A 209 -19.05 16.49 12.35
C GLY A 209 -19.05 15.02 12.81
N LYS A 210 -20.05 14.23 12.40
CA LYS A 210 -20.10 12.78 12.70
C LYS A 210 -18.94 12.00 12.10
N LEU A 211 -18.43 12.40 10.94
CA LEU A 211 -17.29 11.74 10.30
C LEU A 211 -15.99 11.96 11.08
N TRP A 212 -15.87 13.07 11.83
CA TRP A 212 -14.70 13.37 12.64
C TRP A 212 -14.74 12.67 14.00
N THR A 213 -15.93 12.49 14.57
CA THR A 213 -16.07 11.78 15.86
C THR A 213 -16.02 10.27 15.70
N LYS A 214 -16.49 9.72 14.57
CA LYS A 214 -16.40 8.28 14.29
C LYS A 214 -14.95 7.78 14.17
N GLY A 215 -14.07 8.59 13.57
CA GLY A 215 -12.65 8.27 13.47
C GLY A 215 -11.88 8.26 14.80
N ALA A 216 -12.46 8.78 15.89
CA ALA A 216 -11.83 8.81 17.22
C ALA A 216 -12.26 7.65 18.14
N ALA A 217 -13.34 6.94 17.79
CA ALA A 217 -13.85 5.81 18.59
C ALA A 217 -13.36 4.45 18.09
N ASP A 218 -12.91 4.37 16.83
CA ASP A 218 -12.41 3.17 16.17
C ASP A 218 -10.87 3.18 15.99
N ALA A 219 -10.15 4.11 16.63
CA ALA A 219 -8.69 4.23 16.68
C ALA A 219 -8.18 3.96 18.10
#